data_AF-A0A1W9U7Y0-F1
#
_entry.id   AF-A0A1W9U7Y0-F1
#
_cell.length_a   1.000
_cell.length_b   1.000
_cell.length_c   1.000
_cell.angle_alpha   90.00
_cell.angle_beta   90.00
_cell.angle_gamma   90.00
#
_symmetry.space_group_name_H-M   'P 1'
#
loop_
_entity.id
_entity.type
_entity.pdbx_description
1 polymer ?
#
loop_
_entity_poly.entity_id
_entity_poly.type
_entity_poly.pdbx_seq_one_letter_code
_entity_poly.pdbx_strand_id
1 'polypeptide(L)'
;KDAVQGVVAQNTFLEVGDFSLQRRDGSFAYQLAVVVDDYDSGVTHIVRGRDLLSSTVRQICLATQLGFSQPQYAHIPLALNMSGEKISKRHHQVAVVNVGTSIAVVSELLYQALIFLGQQPPADLLRETPEFMLAWAVANFNVATIPAQDQQVSI
;
A
#
# COMPACT_ATOMS: atom_id res chain seq x y z
N LYS A 1 -0.54 -4.77 15.35
CA LYS A 1 0.85 -4.95 14.87
C LYS A 1 0.81 -4.94 13.35
N ASP A 2 1.58 -4.08 12.72
CA ASP A 2 1.76 -4.02 11.27
C ASP A 2 2.96 -4.89 10.85
N ALA A 3 2.87 -5.54 9.70
CA ALA A 3 3.92 -6.42 9.19
C ALA A 3 5.18 -5.67 8.74
N VAL A 4 5.06 -4.39 8.36
CA VAL A 4 6.16 -3.55 7.88
C VAL A 4 6.51 -2.46 8.90
N GLN A 5 5.50 -1.78 9.45
CA GLN A 5 5.67 -0.65 10.37
C GLN A 5 5.80 -1.06 11.84
N GLY A 6 5.65 -2.34 12.17
CA GLY A 6 5.77 -2.85 13.53
C GLY A 6 4.60 -2.47 14.44
N VAL A 7 4.88 -2.14 15.72
CA VAL A 7 3.82 -1.75 16.66
C VAL A 7 3.52 -0.27 16.49
N VAL A 8 2.28 0.02 16.09
CA VAL A 8 1.75 1.38 15.98
C VAL A 8 0.60 1.51 16.97
N ALA A 9 0.62 2.56 17.78
CA ALA A 9 -0.38 2.84 18.79
C ALA A 9 -0.76 4.33 18.72
N GLN A 10 -2.04 4.61 18.92
CA GLN A 10 -2.59 5.96 18.98
C GLN A 10 -3.82 5.93 19.89
N ASN A 11 -3.98 6.96 20.72
CA ASN A 11 -5.19 7.15 21.48
C ASN A 11 -6.22 7.87 20.61
N THR A 12 -7.10 7.11 19.97
CA THR A 12 -8.09 7.67 19.04
C THR A 12 -9.04 8.67 19.70
N PHE A 13 -9.40 8.46 20.97
CA PHE A 13 -10.29 9.38 21.67
C PHE A 13 -9.66 10.76 21.88
N LEU A 14 -8.38 10.80 22.29
CA LEU A 14 -7.68 12.06 22.56
C LEU A 14 -7.11 12.72 21.30
N GLU A 15 -6.64 11.93 20.33
CA GLU A 15 -5.90 12.44 19.16
C GLU A 15 -6.78 12.67 17.94
N VAL A 16 -7.92 11.96 17.83
CA VAL A 16 -8.84 12.05 16.68
C VAL A 16 -10.20 12.56 17.11
N GLY A 17 -10.75 12.05 18.22
CA GLY A 17 -12.13 12.28 18.61
C GLY A 17 -13.13 11.59 17.68
N ASP A 18 -14.36 12.08 17.70
CA ASP A 18 -15.43 11.57 16.85
C ASP A 18 -15.20 11.92 15.38
N PHE A 19 -15.46 10.95 14.49
CA PHE A 19 -15.31 11.13 13.04
C PHE A 19 -16.60 10.79 12.30
N SER A 20 -16.89 11.53 11.22
CA SER A 20 -18.09 11.32 10.41
C SER A 20 -18.08 9.95 9.72
N LEU A 21 -19.20 9.22 9.83
CA LEU A 21 -19.45 7.98 9.10
C LEU A 21 -20.32 8.20 7.85
N GLN A 22 -21.14 9.25 7.85
CA GLN A 22 -21.96 9.68 6.73
C GLN A 22 -21.84 11.19 6.54
N ARG A 23 -21.77 11.62 5.28
CA ARG A 23 -21.69 13.02 4.88
C ARG A 23 -23.10 13.59 4.70
N ARG A 24 -23.21 14.92 4.70
CA ARG A 24 -24.51 15.62 4.58
C ARG A 24 -25.26 15.33 3.28
N ASP A 25 -24.53 14.97 2.22
CA ASP A 25 -25.09 14.58 0.92
C ASP A 25 -25.59 13.13 0.87
N GLY A 26 -25.55 12.42 2.01
CA GLY A 26 -25.98 11.02 2.13
C GLY A 26 -24.89 10.01 1.82
N SER A 27 -23.74 10.42 1.28
CA SER A 27 -22.64 9.51 0.96
C SER A 27 -21.92 9.02 2.23
N PHE A 28 -21.48 7.76 2.23
CA PHE A 28 -20.72 7.21 3.35
C PHE A 28 -19.26 7.67 3.32
N ALA A 29 -18.72 7.95 4.49
CA ALA A 29 -17.31 8.30 4.63
C ALA A 29 -16.44 7.07 4.37
N TYR A 30 -15.23 7.31 3.84
CA TYR A 30 -14.24 6.27 3.57
C TYR A 30 -13.99 5.33 4.76
N GLN A 31 -14.00 5.87 5.98
CA GLN A 31 -13.77 5.08 7.20
C GLN A 31 -14.83 3.98 7.40
N LEU A 32 -16.10 4.26 7.09
CA LEU A 32 -17.18 3.28 7.19
C LEU A 32 -17.16 2.33 5.99
N ALA A 33 -17.12 2.89 4.77
CA ALA A 33 -17.22 2.12 3.54
C ALA A 33 -16.15 1.01 3.48
N VAL A 34 -14.88 1.35 3.73
CA VAL A 34 -13.79 0.38 3.63
C VAL A 34 -13.89 -0.74 4.67
N VAL A 35 -14.31 -0.43 5.91
CA VAL A 35 -14.42 -1.41 6.99
C VAL A 35 -15.54 -2.41 6.71
N VAL A 36 -16.67 -1.92 6.19
CA VAL A 36 -17.81 -2.77 5.85
C VAL A 36 -17.47 -3.65 4.63
N ASP A 37 -16.91 -3.06 3.58
CA ASP A 37 -16.59 -3.78 2.34
C ASP A 37 -15.49 -4.83 2.57
N ASP A 38 -14.44 -4.51 3.34
CA ASP A 38 -13.37 -5.45 3.67
C ASP A 38 -13.92 -6.65 4.48
N TYR A 39 -14.83 -6.40 5.42
CA TYR A 39 -15.47 -7.46 6.21
C TYR A 39 -16.40 -8.34 5.36
N ASP A 40 -17.29 -7.72 4.57
CA ASP A 40 -18.25 -8.43 3.72
C ASP A 40 -17.55 -9.27 2.64
N SER A 41 -16.43 -8.76 2.11
CA SER A 41 -15.60 -9.48 1.14
C SER A 41 -14.67 -10.54 1.75
N GLY A 42 -14.60 -10.64 3.08
CA GLY A 42 -13.73 -11.59 3.78
C GLY A 42 -12.23 -11.29 3.65
N VAL A 43 -11.85 -10.01 3.57
CA VAL A 43 -10.45 -9.59 3.48
C VAL A 43 -9.68 -10.00 4.74
N THR A 44 -8.60 -10.76 4.55
CA THR A 44 -7.75 -11.24 5.66
C THR A 44 -6.49 -10.41 5.84
N HIS A 45 -6.01 -9.76 4.78
CA HIS A 45 -4.78 -8.98 4.75
C HIS A 45 -4.99 -7.67 4.00
N ILE A 46 -4.71 -6.55 4.66
CA ILE A 46 -4.76 -5.23 4.06
C ILE A 46 -3.33 -4.76 3.81
N VAL A 47 -2.95 -4.68 2.54
CA VAL A 47 -1.65 -4.16 2.08
C VAL A 47 -1.88 -2.85 1.35
N ARG A 48 -1.33 -1.74 1.87
CA ARG A 48 -1.57 -0.39 1.33
C ARG A 48 -0.44 0.58 1.68
N GLY A 49 -0.47 1.79 1.12
CA GLY A 49 0.55 2.82 1.38
C GLY A 49 0.57 3.32 2.82
N ARG A 50 1.76 3.70 3.30
CA ARG A 50 2.00 4.24 4.66
C ARG A 50 1.22 5.51 4.97
N ASP A 51 0.81 6.28 3.96
CA ASP A 51 -0.06 7.44 4.12
C ASP A 51 -1.42 7.12 4.76
N LEU A 52 -1.87 5.86 4.66
CA LEU A 52 -3.14 5.41 5.25
C LEU A 52 -2.99 4.86 6.68
N LEU A 53 -1.78 4.83 7.24
CA LEU A 53 -1.51 4.24 8.55
C LEU A 53 -2.32 4.89 9.68
N SER A 54 -2.51 6.21 9.65
CA SER A 54 -3.32 6.94 10.65
C SER A 54 -4.83 6.63 10.52
N SER A 55 -5.30 6.23 9.34
CA SER A 55 -6.69 5.79 9.17
C SER A 55 -6.93 4.40 9.74
N THR A 56 -5.91 3.54 9.74
CA THR A 56 -5.98 2.18 10.27
C THR A 56 -6.49 2.15 11.71
N VAL A 57 -6.02 3.05 12.56
CA VAL A 57 -6.39 3.03 13.98
C VAL A 57 -7.89 3.37 14.17
N ARG A 58 -8.42 4.31 13.38
CA ARG A 58 -9.87 4.61 13.36
C ARG A 58 -10.68 3.43 12.83
N GLN A 59 -10.20 2.78 11.78
CA GLN A 59 -10.86 1.63 11.15
C GLN A 59 -10.90 0.43 12.10
N ILE A 60 -9.81 0.17 12.83
CA ILE A 60 -9.74 -0.83 13.90
C ILE A 60 -10.76 -0.54 14.99
N CYS A 61 -10.85 0.73 15.44
CA CYS A 61 -11.85 1.14 16.43
C CYS A 61 -13.26 0.84 15.93
N LEU A 62 -13.60 1.29 14.71
CA LEU A 62 -14.92 1.07 14.11
C LEU A 62 -15.24 -0.43 13.94
N ALA A 63 -14.32 -1.20 13.36
CA ALA A 63 -14.49 -2.64 13.17
C ALA A 63 -14.74 -3.37 14.51
N THR A 64 -14.03 -2.96 15.57
CA THR A 64 -14.22 -3.52 16.91
C THR A 64 -15.62 -3.21 17.45
N GLN A 65 -16.12 -1.98 17.28
CA GLN A 65 -17.48 -1.61 17.70
C GLN A 65 -18.56 -2.35 16.90
N LEU A 66 -18.30 -2.68 15.64
CA LEU A 66 -19.18 -3.46 14.79
C LEU A 66 -19.08 -4.98 15.03
N GLY A 67 -18.15 -5.44 15.89
CA GLY A 67 -17.92 -6.86 16.17
C GLY A 67 -17.25 -7.62 15.02
N PHE A 68 -16.58 -6.91 14.11
CA PHE A 68 -15.90 -7.51 12.95
C PHE A 68 -14.53 -8.05 13.33
N SER A 69 -14.12 -9.13 12.64
CA SER A 69 -12.77 -9.66 12.76
C SER A 69 -11.74 -8.68 12.20
N GLN A 70 -10.59 -8.55 12.85
CA GLN A 70 -9.53 -7.67 12.37
C GLN A 70 -8.60 -8.39 11.38
N PRO A 71 -8.34 -7.80 10.20
CA PRO A 71 -7.37 -8.33 9.26
C PRO A 71 -5.94 -8.05 9.73
N GLN A 72 -4.98 -8.68 9.08
CA GLN A 72 -3.56 -8.36 9.22
C GLN A 72 -3.23 -7.13 8.35
N TYR A 73 -2.37 -6.25 8.83
CA TYR A 73 -2.00 -5.01 8.13
C TYR A 73 -0.54 -5.02 7.70
N ALA A 74 -0.26 -4.49 6.51
CA ALA A 74 1.07 -4.16 6.04
C ALA A 74 1.05 -2.81 5.32
N HIS A 75 1.78 -1.83 5.84
CA HIS A 75 1.86 -0.50 5.24
C HIS A 75 3.20 -0.29 4.52
N ILE A 76 3.17 -0.30 3.19
CA ILE A 76 4.36 -0.16 2.33
C ILE A 76 4.81 1.31 2.22
N PRO A 77 6.12 1.56 2.01
CA PRO A 77 6.66 2.91 1.96
C PRO A 77 6.08 3.71 0.78
N LEU A 78 6.07 5.03 0.91
CA LEU A 78 5.73 5.92 -0.20
C LEU A 78 6.93 6.11 -1.11
N ALA A 79 6.66 6.19 -2.41
CA ALA A 79 7.61 6.67 -3.39
C ALA A 79 7.62 8.20 -3.39
N LEU A 80 8.79 8.77 -3.11
CA LEU A 80 9.03 10.21 -3.11
C LEU A 80 9.92 10.60 -4.30
N ASN A 81 9.73 11.79 -4.84
CA ASN A 81 10.65 12.35 -5.82
C ASN A 81 11.95 12.82 -5.13
N MET A 82 12.93 13.28 -5.93
CA MET A 82 14.21 13.77 -5.41
C MET A 82 14.07 15.00 -4.48
N SER A 83 12.96 15.73 -4.57
CA SER A 83 12.63 16.85 -3.68
C SER A 83 11.95 16.41 -2.38
N GLY A 84 11.69 15.11 -2.20
CA GLY A 84 10.99 14.55 -1.03
C GLY A 84 9.47 14.63 -1.10
N GLU A 85 8.90 14.99 -2.25
CA GLU A 85 7.45 15.11 -2.43
C GLU A 85 6.85 13.76 -2.87
N LYS A 86 5.64 13.47 -2.40
CA LYS A 86 4.93 12.25 -2.79
C LYS A 86 4.70 12.22 -4.30
N ILE A 87 5.18 11.17 -4.95
CA ILE A 87 4.88 10.92 -6.35
C ILE A 87 3.40 10.59 -6.46
N SER A 88 2.68 11.36 -7.27
CA SER A 88 1.26 11.14 -7.52
C SER A 88 0.94 11.30 -9.00
N LYS A 89 -0.12 10.62 -9.44
CA LYS A 89 -0.63 10.72 -10.83
C LYS A 89 -0.90 12.17 -11.26
N ARG A 90 -1.15 13.09 -10.32
CA ARG A 90 -1.39 14.52 -10.60
C ARG A 90 -0.14 15.26 -11.08
N HIS A 91 1.05 14.83 -10.65
CA HIS A 91 2.29 15.51 -10.99
C HIS A 91 2.92 15.03 -12.31
N HIS A 92 2.25 14.16 -13.09
CA HIS A 92 2.72 13.64 -14.39
C HIS A 92 4.11 12.97 -14.37
N GLN A 93 4.69 12.78 -13.19
CA GLN A 93 6.01 12.17 -12.95
C GLN A 93 5.93 10.64 -12.85
N VAL A 94 4.79 10.02 -13.14
CA VAL A 94 4.65 8.56 -13.05
C VAL A 94 4.65 7.98 -14.47
N ALA A 95 5.55 7.04 -14.74
CA ALA A 95 5.47 6.23 -15.95
C ALA A 95 4.12 5.49 -15.95
N VAL A 96 3.21 5.88 -16.84
CA VAL A 96 1.94 5.19 -17.01
C VAL A 96 2.17 4.04 -17.99
N VAL A 97 2.07 2.81 -17.49
CA VAL A 97 1.94 1.63 -18.34
C VAL A 97 0.58 1.72 -19.02
N ASN A 98 0.58 1.85 -20.35
CA ASN A 98 -0.60 1.94 -21.18
C ASN A 98 -0.66 0.76 -22.15
N VAL A 99 -1.83 0.58 -22.78
CA VAL A 99 -1.96 -0.33 -23.91
C VAL A 99 -0.96 0.09 -25.00
N GLY A 100 0.00 -0.78 -25.32
CA GLY A 100 1.08 -0.52 -26.27
C GLY A 100 2.45 -0.18 -25.67
N THR A 101 2.56 -0.05 -24.34
CA THR A 101 3.88 0.03 -23.69
C THR A 101 4.69 -1.23 -23.98
N SER A 102 5.96 -1.07 -24.36
CA SER A 102 6.80 -2.21 -24.71
C SER A 102 7.06 -3.11 -23.50
N ILE A 103 7.17 -4.42 -23.75
CA ILE A 103 7.45 -5.43 -22.72
C ILE A 103 8.74 -5.08 -21.95
N ALA A 104 9.76 -4.57 -22.65
CA ALA A 104 11.02 -4.15 -22.01
C ALA A 104 10.81 -3.05 -20.97
N VAL A 105 9.98 -2.04 -21.26
CA VAL A 105 9.68 -0.96 -20.31
C VAL A 105 8.88 -1.49 -19.12
N VAL A 106 7.91 -2.39 -19.34
CA VAL A 106 7.15 -3.00 -18.25
C VAL A 106 8.06 -3.85 -17.34
N SER A 107 8.98 -4.60 -17.93
CA SER A 107 9.92 -5.45 -17.19
C SER A 107 10.89 -4.61 -16.35
N GLU A 108 11.41 -3.51 -16.90
CA GLU A 108 12.21 -2.54 -16.14
C GLU A 108 11.42 -1.97 -14.95
N LEU A 109 10.18 -1.50 -15.19
CA LEU A 109 9.36 -0.93 -14.12
C LEU A 109 9.02 -1.95 -13.02
N LEU A 110 8.77 -3.21 -13.38
CA LEU A 110 8.55 -4.28 -12.40
C LEU A 110 9.82 -4.60 -11.61
N TYR A 111 10.98 -4.63 -12.27
CA TYR A 111 12.26 -4.84 -11.61
C TYR A 111 12.55 -3.72 -10.60
N GLN A 112 12.33 -2.46 -11.01
CA GLN A 112 12.47 -1.30 -10.11
C GLN A 112 11.46 -1.35 -8.95
N ALA A 113 10.23 -1.82 -9.18
CA ALA A 113 9.24 -1.99 -8.12
C ALA A 113 9.67 -3.06 -7.10
N LEU A 114 10.28 -4.17 -7.54
CA LEU A 114 10.84 -5.18 -6.66
C LEU A 114 11.97 -4.61 -5.79
N ILE A 115 12.89 -3.86 -6.40
CA ILE A 115 13.97 -3.18 -5.68
C ILE A 115 13.42 -2.16 -4.68
N PHE A 116 12.42 -1.37 -5.07
CA PHE A 116 11.73 -0.42 -4.18
C PHE A 116 11.11 -1.10 -2.96
N LEU A 117 10.53 -2.29 -3.14
CA LEU A 117 9.99 -3.12 -2.06
C LEU A 117 11.08 -3.88 -1.28
N GLY A 118 12.36 -3.54 -1.47
CA GLY A 118 13.49 -4.16 -0.79
C GLY A 118 13.72 -5.63 -1.16
N GLN A 119 13.11 -6.10 -2.25
CA GLN A 119 13.37 -7.45 -2.76
C GLN A 119 14.75 -7.49 -3.42
N GLN A 120 15.31 -8.69 -3.57
CA GLN A 120 16.64 -8.90 -4.17
C GLN A 120 16.54 -9.74 -5.45
N PRO A 121 15.88 -9.24 -6.51
CA PRO A 121 15.83 -9.95 -7.78
C PRO A 121 17.23 -10.13 -8.38
N PRO A 122 17.55 -11.29 -8.97
CA PRO A 122 18.81 -11.48 -9.67
C PRO A 122 18.86 -10.58 -10.92
N ALA A 123 20.04 -10.09 -11.26
CA ALA A 123 20.21 -9.12 -12.35
C ALA A 123 19.71 -9.63 -13.71
N ASP A 124 19.83 -10.94 -13.98
CA ASP A 124 19.36 -11.53 -15.23
C ASP A 124 17.83 -11.50 -15.36
N LEU A 125 17.08 -11.37 -14.25
CA LEU A 125 15.62 -11.24 -14.27
C LEU A 125 15.15 -10.02 -15.05
N LEU A 126 15.98 -8.98 -15.17
CA LEU A 126 15.67 -7.78 -15.94
C LEU A 126 15.45 -8.06 -17.43
N ARG A 127 16.02 -9.15 -17.95
CA ARG A 127 15.87 -9.57 -19.36
C ARG A 127 14.66 -10.48 -19.59
N GLU A 128 13.98 -10.88 -18.52
CA GLU A 128 12.84 -11.79 -18.58
C GLU A 128 11.52 -11.04 -18.80
N THR A 129 10.47 -11.79 -19.13
CA THR A 129 9.14 -11.19 -19.33
C THR A 129 8.50 -10.79 -17.99
N PRO A 130 7.54 -9.85 -18.01
CA PRO A 130 6.75 -9.48 -16.84
C PRO A 130 6.11 -10.68 -16.13
N GLU A 131 5.61 -11.65 -16.89
CA GLU A 131 4.97 -12.86 -16.35
C GLU A 131 5.98 -13.72 -15.60
N PHE A 132 7.17 -13.92 -16.17
CA PHE A 132 8.23 -14.67 -15.50
C PHE A 132 8.74 -13.95 -14.25
N MET A 133 8.90 -12.63 -14.33
CA MET A 133 9.32 -11.79 -13.20
C MET A 133 8.30 -11.84 -12.05
N LEU A 134 7.00 -11.80 -12.36
CA LEU A 134 5.95 -11.97 -11.36
C LEU A 134 5.93 -13.37 -10.76
N ALA A 135 6.15 -14.42 -11.57
CA ALA A 135 6.27 -15.78 -11.05
C ALA A 135 7.46 -15.93 -10.10
N TRP A 136 8.61 -15.36 -10.46
CA TRP A 136 9.78 -15.29 -9.57
C TRP A 136 9.44 -14.52 -8.29
N ALA A 137 8.78 -13.37 -8.40
CA ALA A 137 8.38 -12.56 -7.25
C ALA A 137 7.49 -13.36 -6.30
N VAL A 138 6.45 -14.04 -6.78
CA VAL A 138 5.57 -14.88 -5.95
C VAL A 138 6.35 -15.95 -5.19
N ALA A 139 7.34 -16.58 -5.82
CA ALA A 139 8.14 -17.63 -5.19
C ALA A 139 9.16 -17.10 -4.17
N ASN A 140 9.60 -15.85 -4.28
CA ASN A 140 10.72 -15.30 -3.50
C ASN A 140 10.35 -14.09 -2.64
N PHE A 141 9.08 -13.65 -2.66
CA PHE A 141 8.65 -12.43 -1.98
C PHE A 141 8.85 -12.54 -0.47
N ASN A 142 9.53 -11.56 0.11
CA ASN A 142 9.74 -11.48 1.55
C ASN A 142 9.25 -10.13 2.08
N VAL A 143 8.15 -10.16 2.84
CA VAL A 143 7.58 -8.95 3.47
C VAL A 143 8.57 -8.30 4.45
N ALA A 144 9.43 -9.10 5.10
CA ALA A 144 10.38 -8.58 6.09
C ALA A 144 11.50 -7.72 5.48
N THR A 145 11.70 -7.76 4.16
CA THR A 145 12.70 -6.92 3.48
C THR A 145 12.12 -5.58 3.03
N ILE A 146 10.80 -5.39 3.13
CA ILE A 146 10.16 -4.13 2.74
C ILE A 146 10.64 -3.01 3.66
N PRO A 147 11.19 -1.90 3.11
CA PRO A 147 11.63 -0.77 3.93
C PRO A 147 10.47 -0.16 4.72
N ALA A 148 10.67 0.10 6.01
CA ALA A 148 9.66 0.79 6.80
C ALA A 148 9.53 2.27 6.43
N GLN A 149 10.62 2.91 5.97
CA GLN A 149 10.69 4.33 5.64
C GLN A 149 10.42 4.59 4.17
N ASP A 150 9.78 5.73 3.89
CA ASP A 150 9.54 6.23 2.53
C ASP A 150 10.87 6.33 1.76
N GLN A 151 10.83 6.00 0.47
CA GLN A 151 12.02 5.92 -0.36
C GLN A 151 11.95 6.98 -1.46
N GLN A 152 13.06 7.69 -1.67
CA GLN A 152 13.23 8.48 -2.88
C GLN A 152 13.49 7.54 -4.05
N VAL A 153 12.80 7.79 -5.16
CA VAL A 153 13.01 7.04 -6.41
C VAL A 153 13.43 8.01 -7.50
N SER A 154 14.41 7.57 -8.30
CA SER A 154 14.76 8.24 -9.56
C SER A 154 13.82 7.71 -10.64
N ILE A 155 13.05 8.62 -11.24
CA ILE A 155 12.10 8.32 -12.33
C ILE A 155 12.62 8.97 -13.60
#